data_AF-A0A9E2ZM96-F1
#
_entry.id   AF-A0A9E2ZM96-F1
#
_cell.length_a   1.000
_cell.length_b   1.000
_cell.length_c   1.000
_cell.angle_alpha   90.00
_cell.angle_beta   90.00
_cell.angle_gamma   90.00
#
_symmetry.space_group_name_H-M   'P 1'
#
loop_
_entity.id
_entity.type
_entity.pdbx_description
1 polymer ?
#
loop_
_entity_poly.entity_id
_entity_poly.type
_entity_poly.pdbx_seq_one_letter_code
_entity_poly.pdbx_strand_id
1 'polypeptide(L)'
;MSVEPRPAADPSIGELMTQLSSQTSRLVRDEMRLAQKEFQESAKRAGIGAGLLSGAGLIAVFGLASFIAAAIAALSLVLPVWAAALIAGAALFVAAGVAALVSRREMQQITPAAPQTVASVKDDIREVKDARHDRQ
;
A
#
# COMPACT_ATOMS: atom_id res chain seq x y z
N MET A 1 66.03 6.58 34.02
CA MET A 1 65.62 5.41 33.22
C MET A 1 64.28 5.77 32.60
N SER A 2 64.29 6.16 31.33
CA SER A 2 63.09 6.55 30.57
C SER A 2 62.45 5.28 30.04
N VAL A 3 61.22 4.98 30.46
CA VAL A 3 60.47 3.82 29.95
C VAL A 3 59.82 4.25 28.64
N GLU A 4 60.38 3.85 27.51
CA GLU A 4 59.71 3.97 26.21
C GLU A 4 58.49 3.02 26.17
N PRO A 5 57.31 3.49 25.70
CA PRO A 5 56.18 2.62 25.44
C PRO A 5 56.54 1.66 24.30
N ARG A 6 56.41 0.35 24.56
CA ARG A 6 56.61 -0.71 23.54
C ARG A 6 55.75 -0.42 22.30
N PRO A 7 56.27 -0.65 21.07
CA PRO A 7 55.49 -0.49 19.86
C PRO A 7 54.29 -1.42 19.93
N ALA A 8 53.09 -0.89 19.67
CA ALA A 8 51.88 -1.69 19.56
C ALA A 8 52.12 -2.75 18.48
N ALA A 9 52.06 -4.03 18.87
CA ALA A 9 52.19 -5.14 17.93
C ALA A 9 51.11 -5.01 16.84
N ASP A 10 51.48 -5.28 15.58
CA ASP A 10 50.53 -5.32 14.48
C ASP A 10 49.39 -6.30 14.82
N PRO A 11 48.13 -5.91 14.58
CA PRO A 11 46.98 -6.74 14.94
C PRO A 11 47.08 -8.09 14.25
N SER A 12 46.89 -9.15 15.02
CA SER A 12 46.91 -10.51 14.49
C SER A 12 45.77 -10.71 13.48
N ILE A 13 45.94 -11.62 12.50
CA ILE A 13 44.89 -11.95 11.53
C ILE A 13 43.58 -12.38 12.23
N GLY A 14 43.69 -13.01 13.40
CA GLY A 14 42.54 -13.36 14.25
C GLY A 14 41.79 -12.14 14.82
N GLU A 15 42.51 -11.09 15.23
CA GLU A 15 41.89 -9.83 15.68
C GLU A 15 41.22 -9.07 14.54
N LEU A 16 41.82 -9.05 13.34
CA LEU A 16 41.21 -8.41 12.16
C LEU A 16 39.91 -9.09 11.74
N MET A 17 39.87 -10.43 11.75
CA MET A 17 38.62 -11.17 11.48
C MET A 17 37.55 -10.92 12.54
N THR A 18 37.95 -10.86 13.80
CA THR A 18 37.03 -10.54 14.90
C THR A 18 36.47 -9.14 14.75
N GLN A 19 37.31 -8.16 14.37
CA GLN A 19 36.88 -6.80 14.10
C GLN A 19 35.94 -6.73 12.88
N LEU A 20 36.26 -7.36 11.75
CA LEU A 20 35.40 -7.37 10.57
C LEU A 20 34.03 -8.02 10.83
N SER A 21 34.01 -9.15 11.56
CA SER A 21 32.76 -9.79 11.99
C SER A 21 31.94 -8.86 12.89
N SER A 22 32.59 -8.18 13.84
CA SER A 22 31.93 -7.20 14.70
C SER A 22 31.37 -6.01 13.90
N GLN A 23 32.12 -5.50 12.92
CA GLN A 23 31.70 -4.38 12.07
C GLN A 23 30.52 -4.75 11.19
N THR A 24 30.56 -5.93 10.58
CA THR A 24 29.46 -6.46 9.76
C THR A 24 28.19 -6.66 10.61
N SER A 25 28.32 -7.21 11.82
CA SER A 25 27.21 -7.36 12.76
C SER A 25 26.61 -6.02 13.19
N ARG A 26 27.45 -4.98 13.38
CA ARG A 26 26.98 -3.62 13.64
C ARG A 26 26.23 -3.04 12.43
N LEU A 27 26.80 -3.15 11.23
CA LEU A 27 26.18 -2.63 10.01
C LEU A 27 24.81 -3.25 9.76
N VAL A 28 24.68 -4.57 9.88
CA VAL A 28 23.38 -5.26 9.74
C VAL A 28 22.36 -4.72 10.74
N ARG A 29 22.78 -4.49 11.99
CA ARG A 29 21.90 -3.96 13.04
C ARG A 29 21.48 -2.51 12.77
N ASP A 30 22.37 -1.71 12.20
CA ASP A 30 22.08 -0.33 11.85
C ASP A 30 21.15 -0.25 10.62
N GLU A 31 21.33 -1.12 9.63
CA GLU A 31 20.43 -1.24 8.48
C GLU A 31 19.03 -1.69 8.89
N MET A 32 18.93 -2.65 9.83
CA MET A 32 17.65 -3.04 10.43
C MET A 32 16.98 -1.86 11.16
N ARG A 33 17.75 -1.05 11.91
CA ARG A 33 17.21 0.14 12.59
C ARG A 33 16.75 1.19 11.58
N LEU A 34 17.47 1.37 10.48
CA LEU A 34 17.11 2.29 9.41
C LEU A 34 15.81 1.84 8.73
N ALA A 35 15.75 0.57 8.31
CA ALA A 35 14.56 -0.03 7.73
C ALA A 35 13.35 0.06 8.68
N GLN A 36 13.57 -0.15 10.00
CA GLN A 36 12.50 0.01 10.98
C GLN A 36 12.00 1.46 11.06
N LYS A 37 12.88 2.46 10.98
CA LYS A 37 12.49 3.88 10.95
C LYS A 37 11.70 4.21 9.68
N GLU A 38 12.19 3.80 8.51
CA GLU A 38 11.50 4.04 7.23
C GLU A 38 10.15 3.33 7.19
N PHE A 39 10.06 2.11 7.71
CA PHE A 39 8.80 1.40 7.85
C PHE A 39 7.84 2.11 8.79
N GLN A 40 8.30 2.62 9.95
CA GLN A 40 7.46 3.39 10.86
C GLN A 40 6.96 4.69 10.21
N GLU A 41 7.81 5.41 9.47
CA GLU A 41 7.42 6.62 8.75
C GLU A 41 6.39 6.30 7.66
N SER A 42 6.63 5.24 6.89
CA SER A 42 5.72 4.76 5.86
C SER A 42 4.37 4.34 6.46
N ALA A 43 4.39 3.59 7.56
CA ALA A 43 3.20 3.17 8.30
C ALA A 43 2.43 4.36 8.87
N LYS A 44 3.12 5.37 9.41
CA LYS A 44 2.49 6.60 9.92
C LYS A 44 1.80 7.38 8.79
N ARG A 45 2.49 7.58 7.66
CA ARG A 45 1.92 8.28 6.49
C ARG A 45 0.73 7.51 5.92
N ALA A 46 0.86 6.20 5.76
CA ALA A 46 -0.24 5.33 5.34
C ALA A 46 -1.41 5.36 6.33
N GLY A 47 -1.15 5.33 7.64
CA GLY A 47 -2.17 5.39 8.69
C GLY A 47 -2.93 6.71 8.72
N ILE A 48 -2.24 7.85 8.56
CA ILE A 48 -2.88 9.17 8.44
C ILE A 48 -3.73 9.21 7.18
N GLY A 49 -3.20 8.75 6.04
CA GLY A 49 -3.95 8.69 4.78
C GLY A 49 -5.21 7.83 4.89
N ALA A 50 -5.08 6.63 5.45
CA ALA A 50 -6.21 5.73 5.69
C ALA A 50 -7.24 6.33 6.66
N GLY A 51 -6.78 7.00 7.73
CA GLY A 51 -7.65 7.67 8.69
C GLY A 51 -8.43 8.84 8.07
N LEU A 52 -7.76 9.69 7.29
CA LEU A 52 -8.40 10.80 6.58
C LEU A 52 -9.39 10.31 5.52
N LEU A 53 -9.02 9.32 4.71
CA LEU A 53 -9.93 8.73 3.71
C LEU A 53 -11.16 8.09 4.36
N SER A 54 -10.96 7.36 5.47
CA SER A 54 -12.08 6.77 6.22
C SER A 54 -12.99 7.84 6.80
N GLY A 55 -12.42 8.89 7.41
CA GLY A 55 -13.18 10.02 7.97
C GLY A 55 -13.96 10.78 6.90
N ALA A 56 -13.32 11.12 5.78
CA ALA A 56 -13.97 11.76 4.64
C ALA A 56 -15.08 10.88 4.04
N GLY A 57 -14.84 9.56 3.93
CA GLY A 57 -15.83 8.59 3.49
C GLY A 57 -17.06 8.56 4.37
N LEU A 58 -16.89 8.53 5.70
CA LEU A 58 -18.02 8.59 6.65
C LEU A 58 -18.82 9.90 6.51
N ILE A 59 -18.13 11.04 6.44
CA ILE A 59 -18.79 12.33 6.24
C ILE A 59 -19.58 12.35 4.93
N ALA A 60 -19.02 11.81 3.85
CA ALA A 60 -19.70 11.70 2.56
C ALA A 60 -20.95 10.81 2.65
N VAL A 61 -20.89 9.68 3.37
CA VAL A 61 -22.04 8.81 3.60
C VAL A 61 -23.16 9.53 4.35
N PHE A 62 -22.84 10.22 5.45
CA PHE A 62 -23.83 10.97 6.23
C PHE A 62 -24.39 12.17 5.44
N GLY A 63 -23.56 12.86 4.68
CA GLY A 63 -23.99 13.95 3.80
C GLY A 63 -24.96 13.46 2.72
N LEU A 64 -24.64 12.33 2.07
CA LEU A 64 -25.52 11.71 1.09
C LEU A 64 -26.84 11.26 1.73
N ALA A 65 -26.80 10.60 2.89
CA ALA A 65 -28.01 10.21 3.62
C ALA A 65 -28.89 11.43 3.96
N SER A 66 -28.29 12.55 4.34
CA SER A 66 -28.99 13.80 4.65
C SER A 66 -29.67 14.38 3.41
N PHE A 67 -29.02 14.36 2.25
CA PHE A 67 -29.64 14.78 0.99
C PHE A 67 -30.75 13.86 0.52
N ILE A 68 -30.61 12.55 0.72
CA ILE A 68 -31.69 11.59 0.43
C ILE A 68 -32.90 11.90 1.29
N ALA A 69 -32.71 12.10 2.59
CA ALA A 69 -33.77 12.47 3.52
C ALA A 69 -34.44 13.80 3.12
N ALA A 70 -33.65 14.81 2.73
CA ALA A 70 -34.16 16.10 2.26
C ALA A 70 -34.98 15.96 0.97
N ALA A 71 -34.53 15.14 0.01
CA ALA A 71 -35.26 14.88 -1.23
C ALA A 71 -36.60 14.18 -0.97
N ILE A 72 -36.61 13.18 -0.08
CA ILE A 72 -37.85 12.50 0.34
C ILE A 72 -38.79 13.50 1.04
N ALA A 73 -38.28 14.32 1.95
CA ALA A 73 -39.07 15.33 2.65
C ALA A 73 -39.70 16.34 1.67
N ALA A 74 -38.92 16.83 0.70
CA ALA A 74 -39.41 17.76 -0.32
C ALA A 74 -40.51 17.13 -1.21
N LEU A 75 -40.30 15.90 -1.68
CA LEU A 75 -41.30 15.17 -2.46
C LEU A 75 -42.54 14.83 -1.64
N SER A 76 -42.39 14.62 -0.33
CA SER A 76 -43.51 14.32 0.57
C SER A 76 -44.48 15.49 0.77
N LEU A 77 -44.10 16.70 0.35
CA LEU A 77 -45.01 17.86 0.35
C LEU A 77 -46.16 17.70 -0.65
N VAL A 78 -45.97 16.88 -1.69
CA VAL A 78 -46.92 16.69 -2.79
C VAL A 78 -47.32 15.23 -3.01
N LEU A 79 -46.61 14.28 -2.41
CA LEU A 79 -46.83 12.83 -2.53
C LEU A 79 -46.83 12.15 -1.16
N PRO A 80 -47.46 10.98 -0.99
CA PRO A 80 -47.31 10.22 0.24
C PRO A 80 -45.85 9.76 0.41
N VAL A 81 -45.39 9.70 1.67
CA VAL A 81 -43.98 9.42 2.03
C VAL A 81 -43.45 8.15 1.38
N TRP A 82 -44.26 7.09 1.26
CA TRP A 82 -43.85 5.84 0.64
C TRP A 82 -43.52 6.01 -0.86
N ALA A 83 -44.30 6.82 -1.59
CA ALA A 83 -44.07 7.08 -3.01
C ALA A 83 -42.84 7.98 -3.21
N ALA A 84 -42.68 9.00 -2.37
CA ALA A 84 -41.49 9.85 -2.34
C ALA A 84 -40.21 9.03 -2.11
N ALA A 85 -40.24 8.10 -1.14
CA ALA A 85 -39.12 7.20 -0.85
C ALA A 85 -38.80 6.27 -2.02
N LEU A 86 -39.80 5.70 -2.70
CA LEU A 86 -39.58 4.85 -3.86
C LEU A 86 -38.96 5.62 -5.04
N ILE A 87 -39.42 6.84 -5.30
CA ILE A 87 -38.87 7.67 -6.39
C ILE A 87 -37.41 8.05 -6.09
N ALA A 88 -37.12 8.52 -4.87
CA ALA A 88 -35.76 8.84 -4.47
C ALA A 88 -34.84 7.61 -4.52
N GLY A 89 -35.33 6.46 -4.04
CA GLY A 89 -34.62 5.18 -4.10
C GLY A 89 -34.33 4.74 -5.54
N ALA A 90 -35.32 4.82 -6.43
CA ALA A 90 -35.14 4.48 -7.85
C ALA A 90 -34.09 5.38 -8.52
N ALA A 91 -34.12 6.69 -8.26
CA ALA A 91 -33.13 7.62 -8.77
C ALA A 91 -31.70 7.28 -8.29
N LEU A 92 -31.55 6.90 -7.01
CA LEU A 92 -30.26 6.44 -6.47
C LEU A 92 -29.79 5.14 -7.10
N PHE A 93 -30.67 4.16 -7.33
CA PHE A 93 -30.30 2.92 -8.00
C PHE A 93 -29.83 3.15 -9.44
N VAL A 94 -30.47 4.06 -10.17
CA VAL A 94 -30.03 4.47 -11.51
C VAL A 94 -28.65 5.13 -11.43
N ALA A 95 -28.46 6.09 -10.52
CA ALA A 95 -27.17 6.74 -10.33
C ALA A 95 -26.06 5.76 -9.95
N ALA A 96 -26.34 4.82 -9.03
CA ALA A 96 -25.41 3.77 -8.63
C ALA A 96 -25.09 2.82 -9.80
N GLY A 97 -26.09 2.45 -10.61
CA GLY A 97 -25.89 1.66 -11.83
C GLY A 97 -24.97 2.36 -12.82
N VAL A 98 -25.20 3.65 -13.09
CA VAL A 98 -24.34 4.45 -13.98
C VAL A 98 -22.93 4.56 -13.42
N ALA A 99 -22.78 4.89 -12.14
CA ALA A 99 -21.47 4.95 -11.48
C ALA A 99 -20.73 3.62 -11.58
N ALA A 100 -21.40 2.49 -11.32
CA ALA A 100 -20.82 1.16 -11.45
C ALA A 100 -20.39 0.84 -12.89
N LEU A 101 -21.18 1.23 -13.89
CA LEU A 101 -20.81 1.07 -15.30
C LEU A 101 -19.58 1.92 -15.66
N VAL A 102 -19.52 3.17 -15.20
CA VAL A 102 -18.38 4.07 -15.42
C VAL A 102 -17.12 3.51 -14.74
N SER A 103 -17.21 3.10 -13.46
CA SER A 103 -16.08 2.50 -12.75
C SER A 103 -15.57 1.23 -13.44
N ARG A 104 -16.47 0.38 -13.96
CA ARG A 104 -16.07 -0.81 -14.73
C ARG A 104 -15.35 -0.45 -16.02
N ARG A 105 -15.81 0.58 -16.74
CA ARG A 105 -15.13 1.05 -17.96
C ARG A 105 -13.76 1.61 -17.64
N GLU A 106 -13.64 2.40 -16.58
CA GLU A 106 -12.36 2.96 -16.15
C GLU A 106 -11.39 1.84 -15.77
N MET A 107 -11.83 0.86 -14.97
CA MET A 107 -11.01 -0.31 -14.60
C MET A 107 -10.58 -1.15 -15.81
N GLN A 108 -11.37 -1.18 -16.89
CA GLN A 108 -10.99 -1.84 -18.14
C GLN A 108 -10.00 -1.02 -18.99
N GLN A 109 -9.98 0.30 -18.82
CA GLN A 109 -9.06 1.21 -19.52
C GLN A 109 -7.74 1.42 -18.77
N ILE A 110 -7.70 1.14 -17.47
CA ILE A 110 -6.45 1.02 -16.72
C ILE A 110 -5.70 -0.20 -17.28
N THR A 111 -4.85 0.05 -18.27
CA THR A 111 -3.79 -0.89 -18.68
C THR A 111 -3.07 -1.30 -17.39
N PRO A 112 -2.95 -2.61 -17.08
CA PRO A 112 -2.37 -3.04 -15.82
C PRO A 112 -1.05 -2.33 -15.61
N ALA A 113 -0.90 -1.58 -14.52
CA ALA A 113 0.39 -0.97 -14.19
C ALA A 113 1.41 -2.12 -14.13
N ALA A 114 2.31 -2.13 -15.11
CA ALA A 114 3.30 -3.16 -15.40
C ALA A 114 2.83 -4.42 -16.15
N PRO A 115 2.49 -4.34 -17.46
CA PRO A 115 2.57 -5.51 -18.32
C PRO A 115 4.01 -6.05 -18.42
N GLN A 116 5.02 -5.20 -18.15
CA GLN A 116 6.44 -5.54 -18.25
C GLN A 116 6.92 -6.42 -17.10
N THR A 117 6.46 -6.20 -15.86
CA THR A 117 6.84 -7.03 -14.69
C THR A 117 6.16 -8.40 -14.73
N VAL A 118 4.93 -8.48 -15.24
CA VAL A 118 4.25 -9.78 -15.39
C VAL A 118 4.79 -10.55 -16.61
N ALA A 119 5.26 -9.85 -17.65
CA ALA A 119 5.96 -10.47 -18.78
C ALA A 119 7.34 -11.01 -18.38
N SER A 120 8.16 -10.21 -17.67
CA SER A 120 9.50 -10.65 -17.25
C SER A 120 9.45 -11.86 -16.32
N VAL A 121 8.50 -11.89 -15.37
CA VAL A 121 8.31 -13.04 -14.48
C VAL A 121 7.84 -14.29 -15.24
N LYS A 122 7.05 -14.14 -16.31
CA LYS A 122 6.65 -15.29 -17.15
C LYS A 122 7.80 -15.82 -18.01
N ASP A 123 8.68 -14.94 -18.47
CA ASP A 123 9.86 -15.32 -19.25
C ASP A 123 10.92 -15.99 -18.35
N ASP A 124 11.15 -15.47 -17.13
CA ASP A 124 12.02 -16.10 -16.13
C ASP A 124 11.53 -17.50 -15.73
N ILE A 125 10.21 -17.69 -15.57
CA ILE A 125 9.63 -19.01 -15.25
C ILE A 125 9.80 -19.98 -16.43
N ARG A 126 9.73 -19.50 -17.68
CA ARG A 126 9.95 -20.34 -18.86
C ARG A 126 11.40 -20.77 -18.97
N GLU A 127 12.34 -19.86 -18.77
CA GLU A 127 13.78 -20.16 -18.85
C GLU A 127 14.22 -21.17 -17.77
N VAL A 128 13.70 -21.05 -16.55
CA VAL A 128 13.93 -22.04 -15.48
C VAL A 128 13.30 -23.40 -15.78
N LYS A 129 12.17 -23.42 -16.49
CA LYS A 129 11.47 -24.67 -16.86
C LYS A 129 12.16 -25.39 -18.02
N ASP A 130 12.68 -24.65 -19.00
CA ASP A 130 13.41 -25.20 -20.13
C ASP A 130 14.80 -25.71 -19.69
N ALA A 131 15.48 -25.00 -18.78
CA ALA A 131 16.74 -25.46 -18.17
C ALA A 131 16.59 -26.75 -17.33
N ARG A 132 15.37 -27.10 -16.90
CA ARG A 132 15.05 -28.38 -16.23
C ARG A 132 14.74 -29.50 -17.21
N HIS A 133 14.29 -29.18 -18.42
CA HIS A 133 13.92 -30.19 -19.41
C HIS A 133 15.11 -30.69 -20.23
N ASP A 134 16.14 -29.85 -20.43
CA ASP A 134 17.39 -30.22 -21.12
C ASP A 134 18.35 -31.12 -20.29
N ARG A 135 17.99 -31.48 -19.05
CA ARG A 135 18.79 -32.36 -18.17
C ARG A 135 18.22 -33.77 -17.96
N GLN A 136 17.17 -34.16 -18.68
CA GLN A 136 16.63 -35.53 -18.68
C GLN A 136 16.88 -36.20 -20.04
#